data_AF-A0A117SGR3-F1
#
_entry.id   AF-A0A117SGR3-F1
#
_cell.length_a   1.000
_cell.length_b   1.000
_cell.length_c   1.000
_cell.angle_alpha   90.00
_cell.angle_beta   90.00
_cell.angle_gamma   90.00
#
_symmetry.space_group_name_H-M   'P 1'
#
loop_
_entity.id
_entity.type
_entity.pdbx_description
1 polymer ?
#
loop_
_entity_poly.entity_id
_entity_poly.type
_entity_poly.pdbx_seq_one_letter_code
_entity_poly.pdbx_strand_id
1 'polypeptide(L)'
;MNYVRIIRISGSFFAREFKKPEKAHKKAQYREVDEKTVAEQFLKGDATVEVVFEDSDRKPIMLDLESDPELIKRYLGSRFIAY
;
A
#
# COMPACT_ATOMS: atom_id res chain seq x y z
N MET A 1 -10.38 4.70 -4.11
CA MET A 1 -9.52 3.67 -4.73
C MET A 1 -8.70 2.99 -3.64
N ASN A 2 -8.59 1.67 -3.64
CA ASN A 2 -7.73 1.01 -2.65
C ASN A 2 -6.39 0.68 -3.32
N TYR A 3 -5.29 1.00 -2.66
CA TYR A 3 -3.95 0.62 -3.05
C TYR A 3 -3.36 -0.31 -1.99
N VAL A 4 -2.37 -1.10 -2.39
CA VAL A 4 -1.63 -1.97 -1.49
C VAL A 4 -0.16 -1.62 -1.56
N ARG A 5 0.45 -1.34 -0.41
CA ARG A 5 1.91 -1.27 -0.27
C ARG A 5 2.40 -2.63 0.20
N ILE A 6 3.11 -3.33 -0.67
CA ILE A 6 3.68 -4.64 -0.33
C ILE A 6 5.11 -4.44 0.16
N ILE A 7 5.38 -4.87 1.39
CA ILE A 7 6.70 -4.83 2.01
C ILE A 7 7.29 -6.25 1.98
N ARG A 8 8.46 -6.39 1.36
CA ARG A 8 9.24 -7.62 1.25
C ARG A 8 10.68 -7.36 1.70
N ILE A 9 11.45 -8.43 1.90
CA ILE A 9 12.89 -8.32 2.21
C ILE A 9 13.64 -7.49 1.14
N SER A 10 13.29 -7.69 -0.14
CA SER A 10 13.95 -7.03 -1.27
C SER A 10 13.52 -5.58 -1.51
N GLY A 11 12.57 -5.05 -0.72
CA GLY A 11 12.08 -3.68 -0.85
C GLY A 11 10.57 -3.58 -0.70
N SER A 12 10.01 -2.49 -1.19
CA SER A 12 8.56 -2.27 -1.18
C SER A 12 8.09 -1.63 -2.46
N PHE A 13 6.88 -1.96 -2.89
CA PHE A 13 6.25 -1.35 -4.05
C PHE A 13 4.75 -1.16 -3.79
N PHE A 14 4.14 -0.23 -4.53
CA PHE A 14 2.72 0.01 -4.49
C PHE A 14 2.03 -0.72 -5.65
N ALA A 15 0.84 -1.24 -5.39
CA ALA A 15 0.00 -1.86 -6.40
C ALA A 15 -1.46 -1.43 -6.23
N ARG A 16 -2.23 -1.47 -7.32
CA ARG A 16 -3.64 -1.03 -7.31
C ARG A 16 -4.61 -2.07 -6.76
N GLU A 17 -4.31 -3.36 -6.85
CA GLU A 17 -5.25 -4.40 -6.42
C GLU A 17 -4.50 -5.72 -6.17
N PHE A 18 -4.89 -6.42 -5.11
CA PHE A 18 -4.47 -7.79 -4.82
C PHE A 18 -5.56 -8.76 -5.31
N LYS A 19 -5.45 -9.26 -6.55
CA LYS A 19 -6.19 -10.48 -6.93
C LYS A 19 -5.40 -11.69 -6.47
N LYS A 20 -5.71 -12.19 -5.27
CA LYS A 20 -5.24 -13.51 -4.84
C LYS A 20 -5.76 -14.53 -5.86
N PRO A 21 -4.90 -15.24 -6.60
CA PRO A 21 -5.39 -16.25 -7.51
C PRO A 21 -5.99 -17.39 -6.69
N GLU A 22 -7.24 -17.77 -6.96
CA GLU A 22 -7.96 -18.91 -6.35
C GLU A 22 -7.22 -20.25 -6.49
N LYS A 23 -6.18 -20.32 -7.34
CA LYS A 23 -5.38 -21.53 -7.58
C LYS A 23 -3.93 -21.28 -7.20
N ALA A 24 -3.42 -22.11 -6.29
CA ALA A 24 -2.08 -22.06 -5.68
C ALA A 24 -0.87 -22.06 -6.65
N HIS A 25 -1.10 -22.17 -7.96
CA HIS A 25 -0.06 -22.23 -8.99
C HIS A 25 0.22 -20.93 -9.74
N LYS A 26 -0.59 -19.87 -9.58
CA LYS A 26 -0.32 -18.58 -10.24
C LYS A 26 0.31 -17.60 -9.27
N LYS A 27 1.45 -17.00 -9.65
CA LYS A 27 2.00 -15.83 -8.95
C LYS A 27 0.92 -14.74 -8.93
N ALA A 28 0.71 -14.11 -7.76
CA ALA A 28 -0.16 -12.95 -7.67
C ALA A 28 0.27 -11.90 -8.71
N GLN A 29 -0.67 -11.48 -9.57
CA GLN A 29 -0.41 -10.39 -10.51
C GLN A 29 -0.63 -9.09 -9.78
N TYR A 30 0.47 -8.44 -9.43
CA TYR A 30 0.45 -7.08 -8.92
C TYR A 30 0.48 -6.14 -10.12
N ARG A 31 -0.47 -5.21 -10.18
CA ARG A 31 -0.35 -4.05 -11.07
C ARG A 31 0.37 -2.96 -10.30
N GLU A 32 1.69 -2.92 -10.46
CA GLU A 32 2.52 -1.89 -9.85
C GLU A 32 2.06 -0.50 -10.26
N VAL A 33 2.08 0.42 -9.31
CA VAL A 33 1.70 1.82 -9.49
C VAL A 33 2.80 2.69 -8.93
N ASP A 34 3.07 3.78 -9.64
CA ASP A 34 4.05 4.75 -9.19
C ASP A 34 3.62 5.40 -7.86
N GLU A 35 4.54 5.49 -6.91
CA GLU A 35 4.31 6.08 -5.59
C GLU A 35 3.70 7.48 -5.67
N LYS A 36 4.11 8.29 -6.65
CA LYS A 36 3.58 9.64 -6.84
C LYS A 36 2.09 9.62 -7.12
N THR A 37 1.64 8.69 -7.96
CA THR A 37 0.20 8.57 -8.30
C THR A 37 -0.61 8.16 -7.08
N VAL A 38 -0.08 7.25 -6.26
CA VAL A 38 -0.74 6.81 -5.03
C VAL A 38 -0.80 7.97 -4.02
N ALA A 39 0.30 8.69 -3.82
CA ALA A 39 0.36 9.83 -2.93
C ALA A 39 -0.63 10.94 -3.35
N GLU A 40 -0.69 11.29 -4.64
CA GLU A 40 -1.62 12.30 -5.15
C GLU A 40 -3.09 11.93 -4.91
N GLN A 41 -3.46 10.65 -5.06
CA GLN A 41 -4.83 10.20 -4.79
C GLN A 41 -5.14 10.06 -3.30
N PHE A 42 -4.16 9.63 -2.51
CA PHE A 42 -4.29 9.51 -1.06
C PHE A 42 -4.50 10.88 -0.41
N LEU A 43 -3.69 11.86 -0.78
CA LEU A 43 -3.79 13.24 -0.28
C LEU A 43 -5.10 13.94 -0.67
N LYS A 44 -5.75 13.49 -1.76
CA LYS A 44 -7.09 13.98 -2.14
C LYS A 44 -8.22 13.38 -1.29
N GLY A 45 -7.93 12.38 -0.45
CA GLY A 45 -8.94 11.62 0.28
C GLY A 45 -9.71 10.61 -0.58
N ASP A 46 -9.34 10.45 -1.85
CA ASP A 46 -9.96 9.53 -2.80
C ASP A 46 -9.37 8.12 -2.73
N ALA A 47 -8.32 7.90 -1.94
CA ALA A 47 -7.66 6.62 -1.85
C ALA A 47 -7.20 6.21 -0.44
N THR A 48 -7.24 4.89 -0.21
CA THR A 48 -6.72 4.23 0.99
C THR A 48 -5.52 3.36 0.59
N VAL A 49 -4.58 3.15 1.51
CA VAL A 49 -3.43 2.26 1.29
C VAL A 49 -3.39 1.17 2.36
N GLU A 50 -3.48 -0.08 1.94
CA GLU A 50 -3.27 -1.24 2.80
C GLU A 50 -1.79 -1.67 2.74
N VAL A 51 -1.13 -1.70 3.88
CA VAL A 51 0.26 -2.12 4.02
C VAL A 51 0.28 -3.61 4.34
N VAL A 52 0.79 -4.40 3.40
CA VAL A 52 0.88 -5.86 3.50
C VAL A 52 2.34 -6.27 3.67
N PHE A 53 2.61 -7.10 4.66
CA PHE A 53 3.93 -7.69 4.87
C PHE A 53 3.93 -9.09 4.26
N GLU A 54 4.66 -9.30 3.16
CA GLU A 54 4.74 -10.64 2.53
C GLU A 54 5.66 -11.58 3.32
N ASP A 55 6.63 -10.99 4.03
CA ASP A 55 7.66 -11.71 4.77
C ASP A 55 7.31 -11.96 6.25
N SER A 56 6.17 -11.48 6.71
CA SER A 56 5.77 -11.64 8.11
C SER A 56 4.28 -11.92 8.20
N ASP A 57 3.88 -12.78 9.14
CA ASP A 57 2.48 -13.00 9.54
C ASP A 57 1.84 -11.78 10.26
N ARG A 58 2.40 -10.58 10.05
CA ARG A 58 1.82 -9.34 10.55
C ARG A 58 0.52 -9.08 9.84
N LYS A 59 -0.48 -8.66 10.62
CA LYS A 59 -1.76 -8.22 10.06
C LYS A 59 -1.52 -7.02 9.13
N PRO A 60 -2.22 -6.96 7.98
CA PRO A 60 -2.16 -5.80 7.12
C PRO A 60 -2.67 -4.57 7.87
N ILE A 61 -2.06 -3.42 7.60
CA ILE A 61 -2.40 -2.14 8.22
C ILE A 61 -3.09 -1.29 7.17
N MET A 62 -4.35 -0.95 7.39
CA MET A 62 -5.06 -0.01 6.52
C MET A 62 -4.75 1.41 6.98
N LEU A 63 -4.30 2.25 6.04
CA LEU A 63 -4.03 3.65 6.26
C LEU A 63 -4.89 4.47 5.30
N ASP A 64 -5.46 5.54 5.84
CA ASP A 64 -6.27 6.53 5.16
C ASP A 64 -5.84 7.93 5.62
N LEU A 65 -6.40 8.99 5.03
CA LEU A 65 -5.99 10.36 5.33
C LEU A 65 -6.29 10.78 6.79
N GLU A 66 -7.23 10.11 7.46
CA GLU A 66 -7.61 10.34 8.85
C GLU A 66 -6.78 9.49 9.83
N SER A 67 -5.95 8.58 9.32
CA SER A 67 -5.02 7.79 10.13
C SER A 67 -3.90 8.65 10.72
N ASP A 68 -3.24 8.12 11.76
CA ASP A 68 -2.15 8.81 12.46
C ASP A 68 -1.03 9.23 11.47
N PRO A 69 -0.67 10.53 11.39
CA PRO A 69 0.39 11.04 10.52
C PRO A 69 1.73 10.36 10.73
N GLU A 70 2.05 9.91 11.96
CA GLU A 70 3.28 9.19 12.25
C GLU A 70 3.27 7.78 11.63
N LEU A 71 2.12 7.10 11.64
CA LEU A 71 1.95 5.80 10.96
C LEU A 71 2.03 5.97 9.45
N ILE A 72 1.36 6.98 8.90
CA ILE A 72 1.44 7.34 7.48
C ILE A 72 2.90 7.61 7.09
N LYS A 73 3.64 8.41 7.87
CA LYS A 73 5.06 8.67 7.62
C LYS A 73 5.90 7.40 7.66
N ARG A 74 5.66 6.55 8.66
CA ARG A 74 6.44 5.34 8.91
C ARG A 74 6.25 4.30 7.83
N TYR A 75 5.02 4.13 7.34
CA TYR A 75 4.68 3.05 6.42
C TYR A 75 4.45 3.50 4.98
N LEU A 76 4.02 4.73 4.73
CA LEU A 76 3.78 5.28 3.39
C LEU A 76 4.89 6.27 2.98
N GLY A 77 5.45 6.99 3.95
CA GLY A 77 6.52 7.97 3.74
C GLY A 77 6.00 9.40 3.78
N SER A 78 6.92 10.36 3.83
CA SER A 78 6.58 11.79 3.99
C SER A 78 5.75 12.39 2.85
N ARG A 79 5.70 11.73 1.67
CA ARG A 79 4.89 12.18 0.52
C ARG A 79 3.39 12.01 0.72
N PHE A 80 2.98 11.22 1.71
CA PHE A 80 1.58 10.93 2.01
C PHE A 80 1.00 11.83 3.11
N ILE A 81 1.76 12.85 3.52
CA ILE A 81 1.36 13.80 4.55
C ILE A 81 1.21 15.17 3.88
N ALA A 82 0.02 15.75 3.98
CA ALA A 82 -0.19 17.15 3.61
C ALA A 82 0.51 18.02 4.67
N TYR A 83 1.41 18.89 4.21
CA TYR A 83 2.06 19.91 5.03
C TYR A 83 1.19 21.16 5.12
#